data_AF-A0A174XFR3-F1
#
_entry.id   AF-A0A174XFR3-F1
#
_cell.length_a   1.000
_cell.length_b   1.000
_cell.length_c   1.000
_cell.angle_alpha   90.00
_cell.angle_beta   90.00
_cell.angle_gamma   90.00
#
_symmetry.space_group_name_H-M   'P 1'
#
loop_
_entity.id
_entity.type
_entity.pdbx_description
1 polymer ?
#
loop_
_entity_poly.entity_id
_entity_poly.type
_entity_poly.pdbx_seq_one_letter_code
_entity_poly.pdbx_strand_id
1 'polypeptide(L)'
;MILLDSICMKLSAVGESVKNLDKITKREFLSNYPEIPWKNVMGVRDVIVHHYFEVDAEEIFRICKEDVPPLLDTINRMLLDLHQ
;
A
#
# COMPACT_ATOMS: atom_id res chain seq x y z
N MET A 1 -19.98 -7.32 -5.17
CA MET A 1 -19.26 -7.75 -3.96
C MET A 1 -17.94 -8.43 -4.30
N ILE A 2 -17.90 -9.55 -5.03
CA ILE A 2 -16.66 -10.31 -5.36
C ILE A 2 -15.48 -9.45 -5.85
N LEU A 3 -15.72 -8.46 -6.73
CA LEU A 3 -14.66 -7.58 -7.25
C LEU A 3 -14.07 -6.68 -6.15
N LEU A 4 -14.91 -6.07 -5.33
CA LEU A 4 -14.49 -5.23 -4.21
C LEU A 4 -13.69 -6.06 -3.21
N ASP A 5 -14.19 -7.23 -2.86
CA ASP A 5 -13.53 -8.15 -1.94
C ASP A 5 -12.13 -8.55 -2.46
N SER A 6 -12.03 -8.81 -3.77
CA SER A 6 -10.75 -9.14 -4.43
C SER A 6 -9.77 -7.97 -4.40
N ILE A 7 -10.23 -6.74 -4.65
CA ILE A 7 -9.41 -5.52 -4.57
C ILE A 7 -8.91 -5.31 -3.14
N CYS A 8 -9.81 -5.41 -2.15
CA CYS A 8 -9.50 -5.30 -0.74
C CYS A 8 -8.42 -6.31 -0.30
N MET A 9 -8.51 -7.56 -0.78
CA MET A 9 -7.48 -8.57 -0.55
C MET A 9 -6.12 -8.18 -1.15
N LYS A 10 -6.09 -7.65 -2.38
CA LYS A 10 -4.84 -7.21 -3.03
C LYS A 10 -4.21 -6.02 -2.30
N LEU A 11 -5.01 -5.03 -1.93
CA LEU A 11 -4.55 -3.87 -1.16
C LEU A 11 -4.00 -4.30 0.21
N SER A 12 -4.66 -5.24 0.88
CA SER A 12 -4.18 -5.80 2.14
C SER A 12 -2.84 -6.52 1.98
N ALA A 13 -2.66 -7.28 0.91
CA ALA A 13 -1.39 -7.96 0.62
C ALA A 13 -0.26 -6.96 0.36
N VAL A 14 -0.53 -5.88 -0.39
CA VAL A 14 0.45 -4.80 -0.61
C VAL A 14 0.86 -4.15 0.70
N GLY A 15 -0.10 -3.77 1.55
CA GLY A 15 0.19 -3.17 2.86
C GLY A 15 1.06 -4.07 3.74
N GLU A 16 0.77 -5.38 3.77
CA GLU A 16 1.56 -6.37 4.50
C GLU A 16 2.98 -6.53 3.94
N SER A 17 3.13 -6.55 2.60
CA SER A 17 4.45 -6.61 1.96
C SER A 17 5.30 -5.38 2.29
N VAL A 18 4.72 -4.17 2.25
CA VAL A 18 5.41 -2.92 2.61
C VAL A 18 5.82 -2.93 4.08
N LYS A 19 4.95 -3.41 4.98
CA LYS A 19 5.25 -3.52 6.41
C LYS A 19 6.40 -4.49 6.70
N ASN A 20 6.43 -5.61 6.00
CA ASN A 20 7.52 -6.56 6.11
C ASN A 20 8.83 -5.99 5.54
N LEU A 21 8.77 -5.25 4.43
CA LEU A 21 9.92 -4.53 3.87
C LEU A 21 10.49 -3.54 4.89
N ASP A 22 9.65 -2.67 5.46
CA ASP A 22 10.05 -1.69 6.48
C ASP A 22 10.76 -2.36 7.66
N LYS A 23 10.23 -3.51 8.10
CA LYS A 23 10.81 -4.31 9.18
C LYS A 23 12.19 -4.88 8.82
N ILE A 24 12.35 -5.52 7.67
CA ILE A 24 13.64 -6.13 7.28
C ILE A 24 14.72 -5.08 7.01
N THR A 25 14.31 -3.89 6.55
CA THR A 25 15.22 -2.76 6.31
C THR A 25 15.39 -1.85 7.53
N LYS A 26 14.92 -2.28 8.72
CA LYS A 26 15.01 -1.52 9.98
C LYS A 26 14.50 -0.07 9.90
N ARG A 27 13.50 0.18 9.05
CA ARG A 27 12.89 1.49 8.79
C ARG A 27 13.80 2.53 8.11
N GLU A 28 14.92 2.10 7.52
CA GLU A 28 15.90 3.00 6.89
C GLU A 28 15.71 3.11 5.37
N PHE A 29 15.16 2.08 4.72
CA PHE A 29 15.04 2.08 3.26
C PHE A 29 13.89 2.97 2.75
N LEU A 30 12.70 2.81 3.34
CA LEU A 30 11.51 3.57 2.92
C LEU A 30 11.63 5.08 3.18
N SER A 31 12.45 5.50 4.16
CA SER A 31 12.70 6.92 4.42
C SER A 31 13.40 7.64 3.26
N ASN A 32 14.00 6.92 2.32
CA ASN A 32 14.59 7.50 1.11
C ASN A 32 13.52 7.91 0.07
N TYR A 33 12.27 7.52 0.27
CA TYR A 33 11.14 7.77 -0.63
C TYR A 33 9.98 8.44 0.14
N PRO A 34 10.18 9.66 0.68
CA PRO A 34 9.25 10.28 1.61
C PRO A 34 7.95 10.79 0.97
N GLU A 35 7.86 10.81 -0.37
CA GLU A 35 6.66 11.23 -1.07
C GLU A 35 5.47 10.28 -0.88
N ILE A 36 5.74 9.03 -0.49
CA ILE A 36 4.69 8.06 -0.19
C ILE A 36 4.43 8.03 1.33
N PRO A 37 3.17 8.17 1.77
CA PRO A 37 2.82 8.06 3.18
C PRO A 37 2.83 6.58 3.63
N TRP A 38 4.01 6.00 3.83
CA TRP A 38 4.19 4.56 4.11
C TRP A 38 3.36 4.01 5.26
N LYS A 39 3.16 4.82 6.32
CA LYS A 39 2.29 4.45 7.44
C LYS A 39 0.85 4.18 7.00
N ASN A 40 0.33 4.99 6.08
CA ASN A 40 -1.02 4.81 5.55
C ASN A 40 -1.08 3.56 4.67
N VAL A 41 -0.08 3.35 3.79
CA VAL A 41 0.00 2.16 2.94
C VAL A 41 0.00 0.87 3.78
N MET A 42 0.78 0.83 4.86
CA MET A 42 0.78 -0.31 5.80
C MET A 42 -0.54 -0.46 6.57
N GLY A 43 -1.20 0.67 6.88
CA GLY A 43 -2.45 0.72 7.63
C GLY A 43 -3.70 0.32 6.84
N VAL A 44 -3.66 0.28 5.50
CA VAL A 44 -4.81 -0.09 4.65
C VAL A 44 -5.40 -1.46 5.04
N ARG A 45 -4.55 -2.44 5.36
CA ARG A 45 -4.99 -3.75 5.85
C ARG A 45 -5.83 -3.64 7.13
N ASP A 46 -5.40 -2.81 8.06
CA ASP A 46 -6.04 -2.72 9.37
C ASP A 46 -7.44 -2.10 9.24
N VAL A 47 -7.62 -1.15 8.33
CA VAL A 47 -8.94 -0.60 7.97
C VAL A 47 -9.82 -1.67 7.30
N ILE A 48 -9.30 -2.36 6.29
CA ILE A 48 -10.06 -3.35 5.52
C ILE A 48 -10.49 -4.55 6.39
N VAL A 49 -9.62 -5.04 7.26
CA VAL A 49 -9.88 -6.26 8.05
C VAL A 49 -10.71 -5.98 9.29
N HIS A 50 -10.50 -4.85 9.98
CA HIS A 50 -11.23 -4.56 11.23
C HIS A 50 -12.56 -3.82 10.99
N HIS A 51 -12.67 -3.05 9.92
CA HIS A 51 -13.86 -2.26 9.58
C HIS A 51 -14.53 -2.76 8.29
N TYR A 52 -14.38 -4.04 7.93
CA TYR A 52 -14.86 -4.60 6.65
C TYR A 52 -16.32 -4.26 6.31
N PHE A 53 -17.23 -4.29 7.30
CA PHE A 53 -18.65 -3.93 7.11
C PHE A 53 -18.89 -2.44 6.88
N GLU A 54 -17.91 -1.60 7.22
CA GLU A 54 -17.91 -0.14 7.06
C GLU A 54 -16.96 0.30 5.94
N VAL A 55 -16.36 -0.64 5.18
CA VAL A 55 -15.49 -0.31 4.04
C VAL A 55 -16.32 0.38 2.98
N ASP A 56 -16.02 1.67 2.79
CA ASP A 56 -16.60 2.48 1.76
C ASP A 56 -15.99 2.11 0.39
N ALA A 57 -16.84 1.61 -0.51
CA ALA A 57 -16.42 1.23 -1.85
C ALA A 57 -15.93 2.43 -2.68
N GLU A 58 -16.45 3.63 -2.43
CA GLU A 58 -15.98 4.86 -3.07
C GLU A 58 -14.57 5.19 -2.62
N GLU A 59 -14.25 5.00 -1.33
CA GLU A 59 -12.91 5.22 -0.81
C GLU A 59 -11.91 4.18 -1.36
N ILE A 60 -12.30 2.90 -1.43
CA ILE A 60 -11.45 1.88 -2.07
C ILE A 60 -11.19 2.22 -3.55
N PHE A 61 -12.22 2.68 -4.26
CA PHE A 61 -12.07 3.10 -5.65
C PHE A 61 -11.16 4.33 -5.78
N ARG A 62 -11.28 5.31 -4.88
CA ARG A 62 -10.40 6.47 -4.79
C ARG A 62 -8.95 6.05 -4.57
N ILE A 63 -8.68 5.17 -3.60
CA ILE A 63 -7.34 4.61 -3.34
C ILE A 63 -6.78 3.96 -4.60
N CYS A 64 -7.57 3.14 -5.30
CA CYS A 64 -7.13 2.52 -6.55
C CYS A 64 -6.77 3.53 -7.65
N LYS A 65 -7.49 4.65 -7.72
CA LYS A 65 -7.34 5.65 -8.78
C LYS A 65 -6.25 6.69 -8.47
N GLU A 66 -6.10 7.06 -7.21
CA GLU A 66 -5.30 8.20 -6.78
C GLU A 66 -4.02 7.78 -6.04
N ASP A 67 -4.10 6.76 -5.19
CA ASP A 67 -2.99 6.40 -4.29
C ASP A 67 -2.12 5.25 -4.84
N VAL A 68 -2.72 4.31 -5.59
CA VAL A 68 -2.01 3.18 -6.20
C VAL A 68 -1.02 3.62 -7.31
N PRO A 69 -1.37 4.53 -8.24
CA PRO A 69 -0.43 4.95 -9.28
C PRO A 69 0.88 5.55 -8.75
N PRO A 70 0.89 6.56 -7.85
CA PRO A 70 2.13 7.11 -7.33
C PRO A 70 2.93 6.07 -6.53
N LEU A 71 2.27 5.17 -5.80
CA LEU A 71 2.94 4.06 -5.12
C LEU A 71 3.68 3.14 -6.12
N LEU A 72 3.03 2.78 -7.22
CA LEU A 72 3.63 1.94 -8.26
C LEU A 72 4.85 2.62 -8.90
N ASP A 73 4.73 3.91 -9.21
CA ASP A 73 5.83 4.70 -9.79
C ASP A 73 7.03 4.76 -8.83
N THR A 74 6.79 4.98 -7.55
CA THR A 74 7.84 4.95 -6.52
C THR A 74 8.49 3.57 -6.40
N ILE A 75 7.72 2.47 -6.43
CA ILE A 75 8.30 1.11 -6.39
C ILE A 75 9.17 0.85 -7.63
N ASN A 76 8.73 1.28 -8.81
CA ASN A 76 9.54 1.16 -10.02
C ASN A 76 10.85 1.95 -9.90
N ARG A 77 10.81 3.16 -9.32
CA ARG A 77 12.01 3.94 -9.00
C ARG A 77 12.93 3.23 -8.01
N MET A 78 12.37 2.65 -6.93
CA MET A 78 13.15 1.83 -5.97
C MET A 78 13.91 0.71 -6.66
N LEU A 79 13.29 0.02 -7.62
CA LEU A 79 13.93 -1.05 -8.38
C LEU A 79 15.06 -0.54 -9.28
N LEU A 80 14.91 0.65 -9.86
CA LEU A 80 15.97 1.27 -10.67
C LEU A 80 17.15 1.71 -9.81
N ASP A 81 16.90 2.29 -8.64
CA ASP A 81 17.93 2.77 -7.73
C ASP A 81 18.75 1.61 -7.12
N LEU A 82 18.18 0.40 -7.01
CA LEU A 82 18.88 -0.80 -6.54
C LEU A 82 19.83 -1.43 -7.57
N HIS A 83 19.65 -1.14 -8.86
CA HIS A 83 20.48 -1.68 -9.95
C HIS A 83 21.55 -0.69 -10.44
N GLN A 84 21.69 0.47 -9.77
CA GLN A 84 22.77 1.44 -9.97
C GLN A 84 23.94 1.17 -9.01
#